data_AF-A0A2E4WUS1-F1
#
_entry.id   AF-A0A2E4WUS1-F1
#
_cell.length_a   1.000
_cell.length_b   1.000
_cell.length_c   1.000
_cell.angle_alpha   90.00
_cell.angle_beta   90.00
_cell.angle_gamma   90.00
#
_symmetry.space_group_name_H-M   'P 1'
#
loop_
_entity.id
_entity.type
_entity.pdbx_description
1 polymer ?
#
loop_
_entity_poly.entity_id
_entity_poly.type
_entity_poly.pdbx_seq_one_letter_code
_entity_poly.pdbx_strand_id
1 'polypeptide(L)'
;MFCDVLDPISGQPYERDPRSTAKQALKYMESMGIGDTAYFGPEPEFFVFDDVKYETEMNSSFYKIDSTEGPYNTGKKYEEGNMGHRPGIKGGYFPVPPVDSATDIRAEMVSTMSEMGLEMEKHHHEVAPSQHELGMKFGSLVQSADNLQKYKYCVHMVAQAYGKTATFMPKPVFNDNGSGMHVHQSIWKSNKSVFAGKSYNGLSDECLYYIGGIIKHAKAINAFSNATTNSYKRLVPGFEAPVLLAYSFRNRSAACRIPYVSNPNAARCEIRFGDASGNPYFMFASMLMAGLDGIKNKIHPGDAMDEDLYALSEDELQGVPTVCGSLREALDALDSDRDFLKQGNVFNDNLIDAYISLKMDEVLQFEHHPHPVEFKMYYSV
;
A
#
# COMPACT_ATOMS: atom_id res chain seq x y z
N MET A 1 -8.96 -14.12 17.67
CA MET A 1 -8.15 -13.58 18.78
C MET A 1 -6.82 -13.14 18.20
N PHE A 2 -6.35 -11.93 18.49
CA PHE A 2 -5.00 -11.48 18.13
C PHE A 2 -4.05 -11.73 19.29
N CYS A 3 -2.82 -12.13 18.99
CA CYS A 3 -1.79 -12.39 19.98
C CYS A 3 -0.54 -11.59 19.62
N ASP A 4 0.27 -11.29 20.65
CA ASP A 4 1.64 -10.82 20.48
C ASP A 4 2.58 -11.98 20.82
N VAL A 5 3.80 -11.94 20.30
CA VAL A 5 4.83 -12.93 20.66
C VAL A 5 5.62 -12.39 21.86
N LEU A 6 5.77 -13.22 22.89
CA LEU A 6 6.64 -12.93 24.03
C LEU A 6 7.85 -13.85 23.97
N ASP A 7 9.01 -13.32 24.36
CA ASP A 7 10.19 -14.14 24.59
C ASP A 7 9.96 -15.07 25.79
N PRO A 8 10.11 -16.39 25.64
CA PRO A 8 9.72 -17.35 26.68
C PRO A 8 10.65 -17.33 27.91
N ILE A 9 11.83 -16.72 27.82
CA ILE A 9 12.81 -16.66 28.92
C ILE A 9 12.58 -15.41 29.76
N SER A 10 12.51 -14.25 29.11
CA SER A 10 12.39 -12.94 29.76
C SER A 10 10.94 -12.50 30.01
N GLY A 11 9.97 -13.10 29.32
CA GLY A 11 8.57 -12.69 29.33
C GLY A 11 8.31 -11.33 28.67
N GLN A 12 9.33 -10.71 28.06
CA GLN A 12 9.21 -9.43 27.39
C GLN A 12 8.63 -9.58 25.97
N PRO A 13 8.02 -8.53 25.40
CA PRO A 13 7.63 -8.53 24.00
C PRO A 13 8.79 -8.91 23.08
N TYR A 14 8.55 -9.86 22.18
CA TYR A 14 9.57 -10.30 21.25
C TYR A 14 9.92 -9.17 20.28
N GLU A 15 11.21 -8.89 20.16
CA GLU A 15 11.69 -7.71 19.42
C GLU A 15 11.35 -7.75 17.92
N ARG A 16 11.16 -8.93 17.33
CA ARG A 16 10.78 -9.07 15.91
C ARG A 16 9.28 -9.27 15.70
N ASP A 17 8.46 -9.17 16.73
CA ASP A 17 7.01 -9.21 16.59
C ASP A 17 6.51 -7.90 15.95
N PRO A 18 5.90 -7.95 14.75
CA PRO A 18 5.40 -6.76 14.07
C PRO A 18 4.34 -6.03 14.89
N ARG A 19 3.47 -6.76 15.59
CA ARG A 19 2.37 -6.16 16.35
C ARG A 19 2.88 -5.44 17.60
N SER A 20 3.87 -6.02 18.28
CA SER A 20 4.59 -5.38 19.38
C SER A 20 5.35 -4.13 18.92
N THR A 21 5.97 -4.17 17.74
CA THR A 21 6.65 -3.01 17.13
C THR A 21 5.68 -1.84 16.90
N ALA A 22 4.50 -2.11 16.32
CA ALA A 22 3.43 -1.13 16.13
C ALA A 22 2.94 -0.51 17.44
N LYS A 23 2.85 -1.31 18.53
CA LYS A 23 2.52 -0.79 19.87
C LYS A 23 3.62 0.10 20.43
N GLN A 24 4.89 -0.23 20.21
CA GLN A 24 5.99 0.62 20.66
C GLN A 24 6.03 1.95 19.92
N ALA A 25 5.70 1.98 18.62
CA ALA A 25 5.60 3.23 17.87
C ALA A 25 4.58 4.21 18.49
N LEU A 26 3.41 3.70 18.90
CA LEU A 26 2.40 4.50 19.61
C LEU A 26 2.89 5.01 20.97
N LYS A 27 3.54 4.15 21.76
CA LYS A 27 4.12 4.57 23.06
C LYS A 27 5.22 5.61 22.89
N TYR A 28 6.03 5.50 21.85
CA TYR A 28 7.06 6.49 21.55
C TYR A 28 6.44 7.85 21.19
N MET A 29 5.42 7.89 20.32
CA MET A 29 4.66 9.11 20.03
C MET A 29 4.11 9.78 21.30
N GLU A 30 3.51 8.98 22.19
CA GLU A 30 2.96 9.46 23.46
C GLU A 30 4.07 10.03 24.36
N SER A 31 5.22 9.36 24.43
CA SER A 31 6.38 9.83 25.21
C SER A 31 6.96 11.17 24.71
N MET A 32 6.81 11.47 23.42
CA MET A 32 7.18 12.76 22.83
C MET A 32 6.15 13.87 23.14
N GLY A 33 4.97 13.51 23.67
CA GLY A 33 3.88 14.43 23.95
C GLY A 33 3.24 15.00 22.68
N ILE A 34 3.45 14.40 21.51
CA ILE A 34 2.90 14.86 20.22
C ILE A 34 1.41 14.51 20.11
N GLY A 35 1.02 13.30 20.50
CA GLY A 35 -0.36 12.84 20.49
C GLY A 35 -0.57 11.61 21.37
N ASP A 36 -1.83 11.29 21.64
CA ASP A 36 -2.25 10.07 22.35
C ASP A 36 -2.80 9.00 21.40
N THR A 37 -3.22 9.40 20.19
CA THR A 37 -3.83 8.51 19.20
C THR A 37 -3.31 8.84 17.81
N ALA A 38 -2.90 7.82 17.06
CA ALA A 38 -2.60 7.92 15.64
C ALA A 38 -3.60 7.06 14.87
N TYR A 39 -4.41 7.69 14.03
CA TYR A 39 -5.40 7.01 13.19
C TYR A 39 -4.82 6.70 11.81
N PHE A 40 -5.08 5.49 11.36
CA PHE A 40 -4.68 4.96 10.05
C PHE A 40 -5.91 4.44 9.32
N GLY A 41 -6.14 4.87 8.08
CA GLY A 41 -7.21 4.39 7.21
C GLY A 41 -6.63 3.84 5.91
N PRO A 42 -6.32 2.54 5.83
CA PRO A 42 -5.79 1.94 4.62
C PRO A 42 -6.92 1.58 3.63
N GLU A 43 -6.68 1.79 2.34
CA GLU A 43 -7.55 1.43 1.21
C GLU A 43 -6.87 0.31 0.37
N PRO A 44 -6.89 -0.96 0.82
CA PRO A 44 -6.24 -2.05 0.10
C PRO A 44 -7.06 -2.45 -1.13
N GLU A 45 -6.55 -2.15 -2.31
CA GLU A 45 -7.10 -2.64 -3.57
C GLU A 45 -6.72 -4.12 -3.78
N PHE A 46 -7.52 -4.85 -4.54
CA PHE A 46 -7.24 -6.27 -4.87
C PHE A 46 -7.85 -6.67 -6.21
N PHE A 47 -7.42 -7.82 -6.72
CA PHE A 47 -8.00 -8.47 -7.89
C PHE A 47 -8.75 -9.74 -7.51
N VAL A 48 -9.77 -10.10 -8.28
CA VAL A 48 -10.44 -11.41 -8.23
C VAL A 48 -10.38 -12.07 -9.61
N PHE A 49 -9.71 -13.20 -9.70
CA PHE A 49 -9.55 -13.98 -10.93
C PHE A 49 -10.32 -15.30 -10.87
N ASP A 50 -10.58 -15.88 -12.04
CA ASP A 50 -11.23 -17.19 -12.17
C ASP A 50 -10.21 -18.35 -12.21
N ASP A 51 -9.03 -18.12 -12.79
CA ASP A 51 -7.97 -19.13 -12.93
C ASP A 51 -6.61 -18.44 -12.85
N VAL A 52 -5.68 -19.03 -12.11
CA VAL A 52 -4.30 -18.57 -11.98
C VAL A 52 -3.38 -19.78 -12.02
N LYS A 53 -2.42 -19.79 -12.95
CA LYS A 53 -1.42 -20.84 -13.16
C LYS A 53 -0.03 -20.23 -13.25
N TYR A 54 0.97 -20.86 -12.66
CA TYR A 54 2.35 -20.42 -12.77
C TYR A 54 3.30 -21.62 -12.66
N GLU A 55 4.52 -21.45 -13.18
CA GLU A 55 5.60 -22.43 -13.12
C GLU A 55 6.96 -21.71 -13.07
N THR A 56 7.90 -22.25 -12.30
CA THR A 56 9.27 -21.74 -12.13
C THR A 56 10.24 -22.92 -12.04
N GLU A 57 10.49 -23.56 -13.18
CA GLU A 57 11.33 -24.74 -13.34
C GLU A 57 12.57 -24.44 -14.18
N MET A 58 13.57 -25.33 -14.15
CA MET A 58 14.85 -25.15 -14.87
C MET A 58 14.69 -24.86 -16.37
N ASN A 59 13.62 -25.38 -17.00
CA ASN A 59 13.37 -25.27 -18.43
C ASN A 59 12.02 -24.58 -18.76
N SER A 60 11.29 -24.07 -17.77
CA SER A 60 9.98 -23.47 -17.98
C SER A 60 9.68 -22.40 -16.93
N SER A 61 9.31 -21.20 -17.39
CA SER A 61 8.81 -20.15 -16.52
C SER A 61 7.63 -19.46 -17.18
N PHE A 62 6.47 -19.49 -16.52
CA PHE A 62 5.29 -18.78 -16.99
C PHE A 62 4.37 -18.39 -15.83
N TYR A 63 3.51 -17.43 -16.09
CA TYR A 63 2.28 -17.24 -15.34
C TYR A 63 1.13 -16.99 -16.33
N LYS A 64 -0.07 -17.35 -15.94
CA LYS A 64 -1.30 -17.12 -16.70
C LYS A 64 -2.42 -16.86 -15.72
N ILE A 65 -3.11 -15.74 -15.91
CA ILE A 65 -4.31 -15.34 -15.18
C ILE A 65 -5.48 -15.33 -16.16
N ASP A 66 -6.67 -15.60 -15.64
CA ASP A 66 -7.91 -15.56 -16.41
C ASP A 66 -9.04 -14.96 -15.58
N SER A 67 -9.89 -14.18 -16.23
CA SER A 67 -11.11 -13.62 -15.65
C SER A 67 -12.16 -13.43 -16.74
N THR A 68 -13.42 -13.72 -16.44
CA THR A 68 -14.56 -13.49 -17.33
C THR A 68 -14.68 -12.02 -17.77
N GLU A 69 -14.26 -11.07 -16.92
CA GLU A 69 -14.21 -9.63 -17.25
C GLU A 69 -13.00 -9.24 -18.10
N GLY A 70 -12.00 -10.11 -18.20
CA GLY A 70 -10.75 -9.83 -18.91
C GLY A 70 -10.99 -9.44 -20.38
N PRO A 71 -10.46 -8.31 -20.87
CA PRO A 71 -10.64 -7.89 -22.26
C PRO A 71 -10.01 -8.87 -23.27
N TYR A 72 -9.08 -9.71 -22.81
CA TYR A 72 -8.49 -10.82 -23.56
C TYR A 72 -9.47 -11.99 -23.84
N ASN A 73 -10.69 -11.97 -23.29
CA ASN A 73 -11.69 -13.02 -23.45
C ASN A 73 -12.89 -12.65 -24.35
N THR A 74 -12.83 -11.54 -25.08
CA THR A 74 -13.91 -11.08 -25.98
C THR A 74 -14.29 -12.12 -27.04
N GLY A 75 -13.30 -12.87 -27.57
CA GLY A 75 -13.53 -13.95 -28.54
C GLY A 75 -13.54 -15.37 -27.95
N LYS A 76 -13.44 -15.52 -26.62
CA LYS A 76 -13.35 -16.85 -25.99
C LYS A 76 -14.68 -17.58 -26.09
N LYS A 77 -14.62 -18.89 -26.38
CA LYS A 77 -15.79 -19.78 -26.36
C LYS A 77 -16.02 -20.26 -24.93
N TYR A 78 -17.24 -20.07 -24.44
CA TYR A 78 -17.73 -20.61 -23.17
C TYR A 78 -18.86 -21.58 -23.47
N GLU A 79 -19.06 -22.58 -22.60
CA GLU A 79 -20.12 -23.59 -22.75
C GLU A 79 -21.50 -22.94 -22.84
N GLU A 80 -21.78 -21.98 -21.96
CA GLU A 80 -23.04 -21.22 -21.93
C GLU A 80 -23.09 -20.03 -22.90
N GLY A 81 -22.06 -19.87 -23.75
CA GLY A 81 -21.91 -18.74 -24.65
C GLY A 81 -21.18 -17.54 -24.04
N ASN A 82 -20.72 -16.63 -24.90
CA ASN A 82 -19.99 -15.43 -24.49
C ASN A 82 -20.94 -14.22 -24.39
N MET A 83 -21.21 -13.77 -23.16
CA MET A 83 -22.19 -12.70 -22.88
C MET A 83 -21.73 -11.29 -23.29
N GLY A 84 -20.47 -11.10 -23.69
CA GLY A 84 -19.98 -9.87 -24.31
C GLY A 84 -19.66 -8.69 -23.37
N HIS A 85 -20.46 -8.44 -22.32
CA HIS A 85 -20.31 -7.27 -21.44
C HIS A 85 -19.02 -7.32 -20.61
N ARG A 86 -18.03 -6.47 -20.96
CA ARG A 86 -16.72 -6.41 -20.28
C ARG A 86 -16.21 -4.98 -20.20
N PRO A 87 -15.52 -4.61 -19.11
CA PRO A 87 -14.74 -3.38 -19.08
C PRO A 87 -13.55 -3.48 -20.06
N GLY A 88 -13.20 -2.36 -20.68
CA GLY A 88 -11.94 -2.23 -21.42
C GLY A 88 -10.74 -2.15 -20.49
N ILE A 89 -9.53 -2.11 -21.05
CA ILE A 89 -8.30 -1.76 -20.31
C ILE A 89 -8.52 -0.40 -19.64
N LYS A 90 -8.22 -0.29 -18.34
CA LYS A 90 -8.52 0.90 -17.51
C LYS A 90 -10.00 1.34 -17.51
N GLY A 91 -10.93 0.44 -17.83
CA GLY A 91 -12.36 0.73 -18.01
C GLY A 91 -13.26 0.22 -16.89
N GLY A 92 -12.70 -0.25 -15.77
CA GLY A 92 -13.43 -0.86 -14.67
C GLY A 92 -14.05 0.13 -13.67
N TYR A 93 -13.73 1.42 -13.74
CA TYR A 93 -14.19 2.42 -12.77
C TYR A 93 -15.31 3.30 -13.35
N PHE A 94 -16.58 3.19 -12.93
CA PHE A 94 -17.22 2.08 -12.22
C PHE A 94 -18.55 1.75 -12.92
N PRO A 95 -18.52 1.08 -14.09
CA PRO A 95 -19.73 0.80 -14.85
C PRO A 95 -20.69 -0.06 -14.04
N VAL A 96 -21.99 0.06 -14.33
CA VAL A 96 -23.02 -0.75 -13.67
C VAL A 96 -23.06 -2.18 -14.25
N PRO A 97 -23.67 -3.15 -13.55
CA PRO A 97 -23.99 -4.45 -14.13
C PRO A 97 -24.78 -4.31 -15.46
N PRO A 98 -24.58 -5.20 -16.44
CA PRO A 98 -23.79 -6.44 -16.37
C PRO A 98 -22.30 -6.29 -16.73
N VAL A 99 -21.78 -5.07 -16.93
CA VAL A 99 -20.34 -4.87 -17.20
C VAL A 99 -19.51 -5.15 -15.94
N ASP A 100 -19.98 -4.65 -14.79
CA ASP A 100 -19.47 -5.06 -13.47
C ASP A 100 -20.12 -6.38 -13.05
N SER A 101 -19.35 -7.47 -13.12
CA SER A 101 -19.83 -8.82 -12.80
C SER A 101 -19.60 -9.20 -11.33
N ALA A 102 -18.97 -8.32 -10.54
CA ALA A 102 -18.51 -8.60 -9.19
C ALA A 102 -19.30 -7.83 -8.10
N THR A 103 -20.44 -7.24 -8.43
CA THR A 103 -21.26 -6.51 -7.46
C THR A 103 -21.69 -7.38 -6.28
N ASP A 104 -22.23 -8.57 -6.55
CA ASP A 104 -22.74 -9.47 -5.51
C ASP A 104 -21.62 -10.02 -4.62
N ILE A 105 -20.50 -10.44 -5.21
CA ILE A 105 -19.36 -10.94 -4.43
C ILE A 105 -18.73 -9.84 -3.55
N ARG A 106 -18.67 -8.59 -4.02
CA ARG A 106 -18.22 -7.46 -3.18
C ARG A 106 -19.22 -7.17 -2.05
N ALA A 107 -20.52 -7.24 -2.31
CA ALA A 107 -21.53 -7.06 -1.27
C ALA A 107 -21.47 -8.16 -0.19
N GLU A 108 -21.20 -9.41 -0.59
CA GLU A 108 -20.96 -10.52 0.32
C GLU A 108 -19.71 -10.29 1.19
N MET A 109 -18.61 -9.83 0.59
CA MET A 109 -17.40 -9.47 1.33
C MET A 109 -17.68 -8.39 2.38
N VAL A 110 -18.41 -7.32 2.02
CA VAL A 110 -18.77 -6.24 2.94
C VAL A 110 -19.64 -6.74 4.10
N SER A 111 -20.66 -7.56 3.81
CA SER A 111 -21.53 -8.14 4.82
C SER A 111 -20.75 -9.03 5.80
N THR A 112 -19.92 -9.93 5.26
CA THR A 112 -19.09 -10.85 6.07
C THR A 112 -18.06 -10.09 6.91
N MET A 113 -17.40 -9.07 6.36
CA MET A 113 -16.47 -8.23 7.12
C MET A 113 -17.17 -7.49 8.27
N SER A 114 -18.41 -7.04 8.06
CA SER A 114 -19.22 -6.40 9.09
C SER A 114 -19.54 -7.37 10.24
N GLU A 115 -19.86 -8.63 9.93
CA GLU A 115 -20.03 -9.69 10.93
C GLU A 115 -18.72 -10.02 11.68
N MET A 116 -17.56 -9.88 11.02
CA MET A 116 -16.23 -9.99 11.64
C MET A 116 -15.82 -8.76 12.47
N GLY A 117 -16.70 -7.76 12.56
CA GLY A 117 -16.55 -6.55 13.36
C GLY A 117 -15.75 -5.43 12.70
N LEU A 118 -15.64 -5.40 11.36
CA LEU A 118 -15.11 -4.24 10.63
C LEU A 118 -16.26 -3.27 10.34
N GLU A 119 -16.04 -1.97 10.50
CA GLU A 119 -16.99 -0.95 10.07
C GLU A 119 -16.71 -0.61 8.60
N MET A 120 -17.56 -1.08 7.69
CA MET A 120 -17.43 -0.90 6.25
C MET A 120 -18.19 0.35 5.77
N GLU A 121 -17.61 1.08 4.81
CA GLU A 121 -18.15 2.37 4.33
C GLU A 121 -18.62 2.32 2.87
N LYS A 122 -17.93 1.56 2.01
CA LYS A 122 -18.19 1.52 0.57
C LYS A 122 -17.63 0.24 -0.06
N HIS A 123 -18.10 -0.09 -1.26
CA HIS A 123 -17.42 -0.99 -2.18
C HIS A 123 -17.60 -0.50 -3.62
N HIS A 124 -16.59 -0.71 -4.46
CA HIS A 124 -16.68 -0.42 -5.88
C HIS A 124 -15.72 -1.30 -6.68
N HIS A 125 -15.99 -1.40 -7.98
CA HIS A 125 -15.00 -1.85 -8.94
C HIS A 125 -13.92 -0.76 -9.11
N GLU A 126 -12.68 -1.19 -9.34
CA GLU A 126 -11.54 -0.32 -9.55
C GLU A 126 -11.17 -0.19 -11.04
N VAL A 127 -10.14 0.60 -11.37
CA VAL A 127 -9.81 0.99 -12.75
C VAL A 127 -9.50 -0.20 -13.67
N ALA A 128 -8.70 -1.17 -13.25
CA ALA A 128 -8.40 -2.34 -14.08
C ALA A 128 -9.56 -3.34 -14.06
N PRO A 129 -9.81 -4.09 -15.16
CA PRO A 129 -10.73 -5.23 -15.15
C PRO A 129 -10.44 -6.18 -13.99
N SER A 130 -11.49 -6.62 -13.28
CA SER A 130 -11.39 -7.53 -12.13
C SER A 130 -10.68 -6.97 -10.90
N GLN A 131 -10.46 -5.65 -10.85
CA GLN A 131 -9.92 -4.94 -9.70
C GLN A 131 -11.06 -4.40 -8.84
N HIS A 132 -10.88 -4.41 -7.52
CA HIS A 132 -11.88 -3.98 -6.56
C HIS A 132 -11.25 -3.23 -5.38
N GLU A 133 -12.06 -2.39 -4.74
CA GLU A 133 -11.76 -1.77 -3.45
C GLU A 133 -13.02 -1.83 -2.57
N LEU A 134 -12.83 -2.20 -1.30
CA LEU A 134 -13.82 -2.03 -0.24
C LEU A 134 -13.25 -1.07 0.79
N GLY A 135 -13.98 -0.02 1.12
CA GLY A 135 -13.57 0.97 2.12
C GLY A 135 -13.97 0.53 3.51
N MET A 136 -13.00 0.49 4.42
CA MET A 136 -13.23 0.31 5.86
C MET A 136 -12.88 1.59 6.61
N LYS A 137 -13.62 1.86 7.68
CA LYS A 137 -13.35 3.01 8.54
C LYS A 137 -11.96 2.91 9.15
N PHE A 138 -11.31 4.06 9.27
CA PHE A 138 -10.02 4.17 9.96
C PHE A 138 -10.13 3.71 11.42
N GLY A 139 -9.00 3.28 11.98
CA GLY A 139 -8.83 2.90 13.37
C GLY A 139 -7.49 3.39 13.90
N SER A 140 -7.21 3.15 15.19
CA SER A 140 -5.86 3.40 15.70
C SER A 140 -4.83 2.54 14.96
N LEU A 141 -3.55 2.93 14.93
CA LEU A 141 -2.49 2.24 14.19
C LEU A 141 -2.55 0.70 14.30
N VAL A 142 -2.63 0.16 15.52
CA VAL A 142 -2.69 -1.30 15.76
C VAL A 142 -4.03 -1.87 15.33
N GLN A 143 -5.13 -1.19 15.62
CA GLN A 143 -6.47 -1.64 15.23
C GLN A 143 -6.64 -1.70 13.71
N SER A 144 -6.11 -0.72 12.98
CA SER A 144 -6.16 -0.69 11.52
C SER A 144 -5.32 -1.80 10.90
N ALA A 145 -4.15 -2.10 11.48
CA ALA A 145 -3.34 -3.23 11.03
C ALA A 145 -4.03 -4.57 11.32
N ASP A 146 -4.63 -4.74 12.51
CA ASP A 146 -5.46 -5.90 12.86
C ASP A 146 -6.66 -6.06 11.89
N ASN A 147 -7.36 -4.96 11.59
CA ASN A 147 -8.50 -4.94 10.65
C ASN A 147 -8.07 -5.28 9.23
N LEU A 148 -6.92 -4.80 8.77
CA LEU A 148 -6.39 -5.12 7.44
C LEU A 148 -6.06 -6.62 7.30
N GLN A 149 -5.59 -7.28 8.37
CA GLN A 149 -5.40 -8.73 8.36
C GLN A 149 -6.75 -9.48 8.23
N LYS A 150 -7.78 -9.05 8.96
CA LYS A 150 -9.15 -9.59 8.81
C LYS A 150 -9.71 -9.35 7.42
N TYR A 151 -9.49 -8.16 6.86
CA TYR A 151 -9.92 -7.76 5.53
C TYR A 151 -9.36 -8.73 4.49
N LYS A 152 -8.03 -8.90 4.46
CA LYS A 152 -7.36 -9.79 3.49
C LYS A 152 -7.86 -11.22 3.61
N TYR A 153 -8.03 -11.71 4.84
CA TYR A 153 -8.60 -13.03 5.09
C TYR A 153 -10.02 -13.16 4.53
N CYS A 154 -10.92 -12.23 4.85
CA CYS A 154 -12.30 -12.25 4.38
C CYS A 154 -12.38 -12.22 2.85
N VAL A 155 -11.62 -11.35 2.19
CA VAL A 155 -11.57 -11.27 0.71
C VAL A 155 -11.15 -12.60 0.11
N HIS A 156 -10.06 -13.21 0.59
CA HIS A 156 -9.62 -14.51 0.07
C HIS A 156 -10.66 -15.61 0.29
N MET A 157 -11.27 -15.66 1.48
CA MET A 157 -12.21 -16.74 1.82
C MET A 157 -13.55 -16.61 1.11
N VAL A 158 -14.07 -15.40 0.94
CA VAL A 158 -15.29 -15.16 0.15
C VAL A 158 -15.03 -15.45 -1.32
N ALA A 159 -13.89 -14.99 -1.87
CA ALA A 159 -13.51 -15.33 -3.25
C ALA A 159 -13.44 -16.85 -3.47
N GLN A 160 -12.79 -17.55 -2.55
CA GLN A 160 -12.69 -19.01 -2.58
C GLN A 160 -14.06 -19.70 -2.51
N ALA A 161 -14.98 -19.21 -1.66
CA ALA A 161 -16.34 -19.74 -1.54
C ALA A 161 -17.16 -19.57 -2.84
N TYR A 162 -16.85 -18.54 -3.63
CA TYR A 162 -17.45 -18.27 -4.94
C TYR A 162 -16.75 -19.00 -6.09
N GLY A 163 -15.78 -19.88 -5.81
CA GLY A 163 -15.01 -20.59 -6.83
C GLY A 163 -14.05 -19.69 -7.62
N LYS A 164 -13.62 -18.58 -7.02
CA LYS A 164 -12.65 -17.61 -7.57
C LYS A 164 -11.41 -17.55 -6.69
N THR A 165 -10.40 -16.81 -7.12
CA THR A 165 -9.19 -16.55 -6.33
C THR A 165 -8.89 -15.06 -6.29
N ALA A 166 -8.68 -14.52 -5.08
CA ALA A 166 -8.35 -13.11 -4.90
C ALA A 166 -6.86 -12.92 -4.61
N THR A 167 -6.32 -11.77 -5.01
CA THR A 167 -4.93 -11.40 -4.72
C THR A 167 -4.79 -9.90 -4.45
N PHE A 168 -3.92 -9.58 -3.47
CA PHE A 168 -3.50 -8.22 -3.13
C PHE A 168 -2.13 -7.88 -3.73
N MET A 169 -1.66 -8.66 -4.71
CA MET A 169 -0.39 -8.40 -5.38
C MET A 169 -0.39 -7.02 -6.05
N PRO A 170 0.70 -6.25 -5.97
CA PRO A 170 0.73 -4.87 -6.47
C PRO A 170 0.50 -4.75 -7.98
N LYS A 171 0.97 -5.71 -8.77
CA LYS A 171 0.87 -5.68 -10.24
C LYS A 171 0.71 -7.08 -10.83
N PRO A 172 -0.50 -7.66 -10.81
CA PRO A 172 -0.78 -8.95 -11.43
C PRO A 172 -0.96 -8.83 -12.96
N VAL A 173 -1.41 -7.67 -13.46
CA VAL A 173 -1.65 -7.41 -14.89
C VAL A 173 -0.64 -6.40 -15.42
N PHE A 174 0.11 -6.78 -16.47
CA PHE A 174 0.98 -5.85 -17.18
C PHE A 174 0.16 -4.84 -17.99
N ASN A 175 0.55 -3.57 -17.96
CA ASN A 175 -0.07 -2.48 -18.74
C ASN A 175 -1.54 -2.16 -18.41
N ASP A 176 -2.01 -2.51 -17.21
CA ASP A 176 -3.24 -1.98 -16.62
C ASP A 176 -2.97 -1.47 -15.19
N ASN A 177 -3.93 -0.89 -14.49
CA ASN A 177 -3.74 -0.42 -13.11
C ASN A 177 -3.30 -1.57 -12.18
N GLY A 178 -2.52 -1.23 -11.15
CA GLY A 178 -2.08 -2.17 -10.11
C GLY A 178 -2.79 -1.89 -8.79
N SER A 179 -2.70 -2.82 -7.83
CA SER A 179 -3.30 -2.68 -6.50
C SER A 179 -2.42 -1.88 -5.55
N GLY A 180 -2.87 -0.70 -5.16
CA GLY A 180 -2.30 0.11 -4.09
C GLY A 180 -2.85 -0.22 -2.71
N MET A 181 -2.24 0.43 -1.71
CA MET A 181 -2.85 0.60 -0.40
C MET A 181 -2.60 2.03 0.05
N HIS A 182 -3.52 2.93 -0.32
CA HIS A 182 -3.46 4.31 0.15
C HIS A 182 -3.67 4.31 1.65
N VAL A 183 -2.83 5.05 2.38
CA VAL A 183 -2.93 5.11 3.85
C VAL A 183 -3.18 6.53 4.28
N HIS A 184 -4.42 6.78 4.70
CA HIS A 184 -4.81 8.01 5.36
C HIS A 184 -4.28 8.05 6.80
N GLN A 185 -3.68 9.17 7.21
CA GLN A 185 -3.04 9.31 8.53
C GLN A 185 -3.43 10.61 9.23
N SER A 186 -3.69 10.53 10.53
CA SER A 186 -3.83 11.71 11.39
C SER A 186 -3.39 11.43 12.82
N ILE A 187 -2.80 12.43 13.49
CA ILE A 187 -2.46 12.36 14.91
C ILE A 187 -3.43 13.22 15.72
N TRP A 188 -3.80 12.73 16.89
CA TRP A 188 -4.74 13.35 17.81
C TRP A 188 -4.15 13.46 19.20
N LYS A 189 -4.50 14.55 19.89
CA LYS A 189 -4.14 14.80 21.28
C LYS A 189 -5.34 15.36 22.02
N SER A 190 -5.73 14.69 23.09
CA SER A 190 -6.88 15.06 23.93
C SER A 190 -8.14 15.32 23.10
N ASN A 191 -8.42 14.40 22.16
CA ASN A 191 -9.57 14.44 21.25
C ASN A 191 -9.61 15.66 20.29
N LYS A 192 -8.44 16.25 19.99
CA LYS A 192 -8.27 17.28 18.95
C LYS A 192 -7.26 16.82 17.92
N SER A 193 -7.55 17.06 16.64
CA SER A 193 -6.62 16.78 15.55
C SER A 193 -5.39 17.67 15.66
N VAL A 194 -4.21 17.06 15.71
CA VAL A 194 -2.90 17.74 15.61
C VAL A 194 -2.66 18.17 14.17
N PHE A 195 -3.29 17.51 13.19
CA PHE A 195 -3.07 17.78 11.77
C PHE A 195 -3.90 18.94 11.24
N ALA A 196 -4.96 19.34 11.95
CA ALA A 196 -5.80 20.46 11.56
C ALA A 196 -5.15 21.80 11.92
N GLY A 197 -5.08 22.73 10.96
CA GLY A 197 -4.45 24.03 11.15
C GLY A 197 -4.77 25.04 10.05
N LYS A 198 -3.89 26.03 9.87
CA LYS A 198 -4.08 27.17 8.95
C LYS A 198 -2.94 27.35 7.95
N SER A 199 -2.01 26.42 7.87
CA SER A 199 -0.78 26.55 7.09
C SER A 199 -1.04 26.31 5.60
N TYR A 200 -1.42 25.09 5.22
CA TYR A 200 -1.72 24.75 3.82
C TYR A 200 -3.01 23.94 3.75
N ASN A 201 -4.03 24.45 3.03
CA ASN A 201 -5.31 23.76 2.80
C ASN A 201 -5.95 23.12 4.05
N GLY A 202 -5.91 23.83 5.18
CA GLY A 202 -6.48 23.37 6.46
C GLY A 202 -5.57 22.47 7.30
N LEU A 203 -4.32 22.29 6.89
CA LEU A 203 -3.29 21.57 7.65
C LEU A 203 -2.52 22.47 8.62
N SER A 204 -2.03 21.90 9.71
CA SER A 204 -1.09 22.53 10.65
C SER A 204 0.36 22.43 10.19
N ASP A 205 1.25 23.21 10.82
CA ASP A 205 2.69 23.08 10.62
C ASP A 205 3.18 21.70 11.06
N GLU A 206 2.64 21.14 12.14
CA GLU A 206 2.95 19.77 12.56
C GLU A 206 2.60 18.73 11.50
N CYS A 207 1.48 18.90 10.78
CA CYS A 207 1.14 18.02 9.66
C CYS A 207 2.13 18.18 8.49
N LEU A 208 2.51 19.42 8.16
CA LEU A 208 3.53 19.66 7.13
C LEU A 208 4.86 19.02 7.52
N TYR A 209 5.30 19.18 8.77
CA TYR A 209 6.52 18.54 9.26
C TYR A 209 6.43 17.02 9.23
N TYR A 210 5.27 16.45 9.58
CA TYR A 210 5.03 15.02 9.45
C TYR A 210 5.20 14.55 8.00
N ILE A 211 4.63 15.27 7.04
CA ILE A 211 4.77 14.97 5.61
C ILE A 211 6.24 15.10 5.17
N GLY A 212 6.96 16.11 5.66
CA GLY A 212 8.38 16.28 5.36
C GLY A 212 9.24 15.13 5.88
N GLY A 213 8.92 14.58 7.06
CA GLY A 213 9.52 13.35 7.57
C GLY A 213 9.26 12.14 6.68
N ILE A 214 8.00 11.95 6.23
CA ILE A 214 7.64 10.88 5.27
C ILE A 214 8.44 11.01 3.97
N ILE A 215 8.51 12.21 3.38
CA ILE A 215 9.23 12.45 2.11
C ILE A 215 10.73 12.19 2.28
N LYS A 216 11.34 12.71 3.35
CA LYS A 216 12.77 12.52 3.65
C LYS A 216 13.15 11.04 3.75
N HIS A 217 12.32 10.24 4.40
CA HIS A 217 12.59 8.83 4.70
C HIS A 217 11.90 7.86 3.73
N ALA A 218 11.26 8.34 2.67
CA ALA A 218 10.39 7.54 1.80
C ALA A 218 11.07 6.31 1.22
N LYS A 219 12.35 6.41 0.84
CA LYS A 219 13.11 5.29 0.29
C LYS A 219 13.31 4.16 1.32
N ALA A 220 13.63 4.49 2.57
CA ALA A 220 13.69 3.50 3.64
C ALA A 220 12.30 2.94 3.99
N ILE A 221 11.25 3.76 3.94
CA ILE A 221 9.86 3.31 4.13
C ILE A 221 9.46 2.30 3.03
N ASN A 222 9.92 2.47 1.78
CA ASN A 222 9.60 1.55 0.68
C ASN A 222 9.97 0.09 1.01
N ALA A 223 10.99 -0.16 1.83
CA ALA A 223 11.32 -1.51 2.26
C ALA A 223 10.13 -2.19 2.98
N PHE A 224 9.34 -1.43 3.74
CA PHE A 224 8.17 -1.94 4.48
C PHE A 224 6.84 -1.73 3.73
N SER A 225 6.68 -0.60 3.04
CA SER A 225 5.44 -0.25 2.33
C SER A 225 5.31 -0.87 0.94
N ASN A 226 6.43 -1.30 0.36
CA ASN A 226 6.56 -1.87 -0.97
C ASN A 226 7.47 -3.10 -0.89
N ALA A 227 7.08 -4.03 -0.02
CA ALA A 227 7.92 -5.07 0.53
C ALA A 227 8.14 -6.29 -0.38
N THR A 228 7.87 -6.18 -1.69
CA THR A 228 8.05 -7.27 -2.66
C THR A 228 8.64 -6.75 -3.97
N THR A 229 9.28 -7.64 -4.74
CA THR A 229 9.80 -7.31 -6.08
C THR A 229 8.68 -6.94 -7.08
N ASN A 230 7.44 -7.35 -6.82
CA ASN A 230 6.26 -7.00 -7.62
C ASN A 230 5.74 -5.58 -7.33
N SER A 231 5.96 -5.03 -6.13
CA SER A 231 5.66 -3.64 -5.78
C SER A 231 6.25 -2.65 -6.78
N TYR A 232 7.49 -2.87 -7.19
CA TYR A 232 8.21 -2.00 -8.12
C TYR A 232 7.82 -2.20 -9.59
N LYS A 233 6.92 -3.15 -9.89
CA LYS A 233 6.24 -3.24 -11.19
C LYS A 233 4.97 -2.37 -11.22
N ARG A 234 4.45 -1.98 -10.05
CA ARG A 234 3.35 -1.01 -9.90
C ARG A 234 3.85 0.43 -9.97
N LEU A 235 4.97 0.74 -9.34
CA LEU A 235 5.58 2.08 -9.26
C LEU A 235 6.26 2.50 -10.57
N VAL A 236 5.47 2.58 -11.64
CA VAL A 236 5.88 3.01 -12.98
C VAL A 236 4.90 4.11 -13.43
N PRO A 237 5.36 5.20 -14.10
CA PRO A 237 4.47 6.26 -14.56
C PRO A 237 3.29 5.75 -15.42
N GLY A 238 2.14 6.43 -15.35
CA GLY A 238 0.97 6.19 -16.22
C GLY A 238 -0.16 5.29 -15.67
N PHE A 239 -0.10 4.87 -14.40
CA PHE A 239 -1.08 3.94 -13.79
C PHE A 239 -1.61 4.39 -12.43
N GLU A 240 -1.72 5.70 -12.17
CA GLU A 240 -2.12 6.29 -10.88
C GLU A 240 -1.23 5.90 -9.67
N ALA A 241 -0.08 5.27 -9.92
CA ALA A 241 0.91 4.94 -8.91
C ALA A 241 1.93 6.08 -8.79
N PRO A 242 2.10 6.68 -7.58
CA PRO A 242 2.96 7.84 -7.43
C PRO A 242 4.44 7.42 -7.41
N VAL A 243 5.20 7.96 -8.36
CA VAL A 243 6.67 7.77 -8.42
C VAL A 243 7.39 8.96 -7.79
N LEU A 244 6.78 10.15 -7.86
CA LEU A 244 7.36 11.41 -7.43
C LEU A 244 7.00 11.71 -5.97
N LEU A 245 8.02 11.94 -5.14
CA LEU A 245 7.90 12.29 -3.73
C LEU A 245 7.55 13.76 -3.54
N ALA A 246 6.34 14.10 -3.98
CA ALA A 246 5.71 15.39 -3.78
C ALA A 246 4.47 15.26 -2.89
N TYR A 247 4.04 16.39 -2.34
CA TYR A 247 2.71 16.51 -1.75
C TYR A 247 1.88 17.55 -2.50
N SER A 248 0.58 17.30 -2.61
CA SER A 248 -0.32 18.20 -3.31
C SER A 248 -1.78 18.02 -2.91
N PHE A 249 -2.54 19.10 -3.00
CA PHE A 249 -3.96 19.10 -2.71
C PHE A 249 -4.78 18.46 -3.84
N ARG A 250 -5.60 17.46 -3.50
CA ARG A 250 -6.47 16.70 -4.41
C ARG A 250 -5.77 15.93 -5.55
N ASN A 251 -4.46 16.07 -5.70
CA ASN A 251 -3.70 15.47 -6.79
C ASN A 251 -3.40 13.99 -6.52
N ARG A 252 -3.87 13.11 -7.42
CA ARG A 252 -3.65 11.65 -7.33
C ARG A 252 -2.30 11.20 -7.89
N SER A 253 -1.56 12.09 -8.57
CA SER A 253 -0.22 11.81 -9.10
C SER A 253 0.89 11.95 -8.04
N ALA A 254 0.61 12.66 -6.94
CA ALA A 254 1.55 12.90 -5.85
C ALA A 254 1.66 11.71 -4.87
N ALA A 255 2.85 11.48 -4.33
CA ALA A 255 3.10 10.49 -3.28
C ALA A 255 2.29 10.74 -1.99
N CYS A 256 2.13 12.02 -1.63
CA CYS A 256 1.30 12.44 -0.50
C CYS A 256 0.14 13.33 -1.00
N ARG A 257 -1.06 12.76 -1.08
CA ARG A 257 -2.27 13.52 -1.42
C ARG A 257 -2.87 14.16 -0.17
N ILE A 258 -3.30 15.42 -0.27
CA ILE A 258 -4.12 16.08 0.75
C ILE A 258 -5.58 16.06 0.29
N PRO A 259 -6.47 15.26 0.92
CA PRO A 259 -7.87 15.20 0.53
C PRO A 259 -8.59 16.52 0.80
N TYR A 260 -9.59 16.85 -0.03
CA TYR A 260 -10.53 17.91 0.32
C TYR A 260 -11.34 17.49 1.54
N VAL A 261 -11.40 18.36 2.54
CA VAL A 261 -12.20 18.17 3.75
C VAL A 261 -12.92 19.46 4.12
N SER A 262 -14.19 19.34 4.51
CA SER A 262 -15.00 20.46 5.01
C SER A 262 -14.99 20.58 6.53
N ASN A 263 -14.50 19.54 7.23
CA ASN A 263 -14.46 19.46 8.69
C ASN A 263 -12.98 19.39 9.14
N PRO A 264 -12.52 20.26 10.05
CA PRO A 264 -11.17 20.18 10.63
C PRO A 264 -10.84 18.81 11.23
N ASN A 265 -11.82 18.11 11.79
CA ASN A 265 -11.65 16.76 12.33
C ASN A 265 -11.40 15.69 11.25
N ALA A 266 -11.53 16.03 9.96
CA ALA A 266 -11.20 15.13 8.86
C ALA A 266 -9.80 15.42 8.26
N ALA A 267 -9.08 16.43 8.75
CA ALA A 267 -7.73 16.79 8.29
C ALA A 267 -6.77 15.60 8.44
N ARG A 268 -6.15 15.21 7.32
CA ARG A 268 -5.29 14.04 7.19
C ARG A 268 -4.39 14.15 5.97
N CYS A 269 -3.27 13.45 5.97
CA CYS A 269 -2.51 13.17 4.76
C CYS A 269 -2.83 11.77 4.24
N GLU A 270 -2.61 11.53 2.96
CA GLU A 270 -2.81 10.23 2.30
C GLU A 270 -1.53 9.82 1.58
N ILE A 271 -0.89 8.77 2.09
CA ILE A 271 0.35 8.25 1.53
C ILE A 271 0.00 7.15 0.53
N ARG A 272 0.37 7.35 -0.75
CA ARG A 272 -0.18 6.57 -1.89
C ARG A 272 0.79 5.57 -2.51
N PHE A 273 2.08 5.62 -2.17
CA PHE A 273 3.09 4.75 -2.78
C PHE A 273 3.00 3.30 -2.28
N GLY A 274 2.52 3.06 -1.06
CA GLY A 274 2.44 1.71 -0.48
C GLY A 274 1.46 0.78 -1.19
N ASP A 275 1.61 -0.51 -0.92
CA ASP A 275 0.75 -1.58 -1.40
C ASP A 275 0.50 -2.64 -0.30
N ALA A 276 -0.51 -3.49 -0.51
CA ALA A 276 -0.96 -4.46 0.50
C ALA A 276 -0.15 -5.77 0.49
N SER A 277 1.04 -5.80 -0.13
CA SER A 277 1.88 -7.01 -0.20
C SER A 277 2.71 -7.26 1.06
N GLY A 278 3.00 -6.20 1.83
CA GLY A 278 3.83 -6.25 3.02
C GLY A 278 3.10 -6.56 4.32
N ASN A 279 3.80 -6.28 5.42
CA ASN A 279 3.26 -6.39 6.77
C ASN A 279 2.70 -5.02 7.22
N PRO A 280 1.40 -4.90 7.51
CA PRO A 280 0.80 -3.60 7.81
C PRO A 280 1.26 -3.00 9.13
N TYR A 281 1.67 -3.81 10.10
CA TYR A 281 2.19 -3.32 11.37
C TYR A 281 3.53 -2.61 11.18
N PHE A 282 4.47 -3.22 10.43
CA PHE A 282 5.75 -2.58 10.10
C PHE A 282 5.57 -1.37 9.20
N MET A 283 4.70 -1.46 8.20
CA MET A 283 4.41 -0.34 7.31
C MET A 283 3.88 0.87 8.09
N PHE A 284 2.83 0.70 8.90
CA PHE A 284 2.24 1.82 9.63
C PHE A 284 3.18 2.35 10.72
N ALA A 285 3.92 1.48 11.39
CA ALA A 285 4.95 1.89 12.35
C ALA A 285 6.06 2.71 11.67
N SER A 286 6.57 2.26 10.51
CA SER A 286 7.62 2.99 9.78
C SER A 286 7.15 4.37 9.32
N MET A 287 5.90 4.48 8.85
CA MET A 287 5.30 5.77 8.48
C MET A 287 5.15 6.69 9.69
N LEU A 288 4.64 6.17 10.82
CA LEU A 288 4.52 6.95 12.05
C LEU A 288 5.89 7.45 12.51
N MET A 289 6.90 6.56 12.57
CA MET A 289 8.25 6.93 13.01
C MET A 289 8.88 8.00 12.11
N ALA A 290 8.73 7.89 10.79
CA ALA A 290 9.22 8.89 9.85
C ALA A 290 8.54 10.25 10.05
N GLY A 291 7.22 10.26 10.20
CA GLY A 291 6.48 11.50 10.45
C GLY A 291 6.80 12.13 11.81
N LEU A 292 7.08 11.33 12.85
CA LEU A 292 7.54 11.83 14.14
C LEU A 292 8.94 12.44 14.07
N ASP A 293 9.86 11.86 13.28
CA ASP A 293 11.18 12.48 13.00
C ASP A 293 11.00 13.84 12.31
N GLY A 294 10.08 13.89 11.34
CA GLY A 294 9.62 15.10 10.67
C GLY A 294 9.24 16.20 11.65
N ILE A 295 8.29 15.91 12.56
CA ILE A 295 7.82 16.85 13.59
C ILE A 295 8.95 17.26 14.53
N LYS A 296 9.74 16.31 15.03
CA LYS A 296 10.84 16.55 15.98
C LYS A 296 11.88 17.52 15.41
N ASN A 297 12.24 17.33 14.15
CA ASN A 297 13.29 18.09 13.47
C ASN A 297 12.74 19.25 12.62
N LYS A 298 11.42 19.48 12.63
CA LYS A 298 10.72 20.51 11.83
C LYS A 298 11.09 20.45 10.33
N ILE A 299 11.12 19.25 9.78
CA ILE A 299 11.49 19.02 8.38
C ILE A 299 10.33 19.46 7.48
N HIS A 300 10.50 20.55 6.73
CA HIS A 300 9.46 21.01 5.79
C HIS A 300 9.50 20.20 4.48
N PRO A 301 8.34 19.81 3.90
CA PRO A 301 8.27 19.01 2.67
C PRO A 301 8.60 19.78 1.37
N GLY A 302 9.16 20.98 1.46
CA GLY A 302 9.24 21.93 0.34
C GLY A 302 7.88 22.55 -0.02
N ASP A 303 7.81 23.20 -1.18
CA ASP A 303 6.56 23.76 -1.71
C ASP A 303 5.69 22.66 -2.33
N ALA A 304 4.36 22.83 -2.28
CA ALA A 304 3.42 21.89 -2.88
C ALA A 304 3.51 21.93 -4.42
N MET A 305 3.38 20.75 -5.06
CA MET A 305 3.39 20.64 -6.53
C MET A 305 1.95 20.42 -7.04
N ASP A 306 1.20 21.50 -7.20
CA ASP A 306 -0.24 21.48 -7.52
C ASP A 306 -0.57 21.31 -9.03
N GLU A 307 0.37 20.76 -9.79
CA GLU A 307 0.24 20.45 -11.22
C GLU A 307 0.05 18.95 -11.46
N ASP A 308 -0.48 18.54 -12.61
CA ASP A 308 -0.51 17.12 -12.99
C ASP A 308 0.91 16.62 -13.22
N LEU A 309 1.45 15.87 -12.26
CA LEU A 309 2.85 15.45 -12.29
C LEU A 309 3.16 14.47 -13.43
N TYR A 310 2.13 13.86 -14.04
CA TYR A 310 2.31 13.01 -15.21
C TYR A 310 2.44 13.81 -16.51
N ALA A 311 2.06 15.08 -16.51
CA ALA A 311 2.15 15.98 -17.67
C ALA A 311 3.45 16.80 -17.67
N LEU A 312 4.23 16.76 -16.58
CA LEU A 312 5.52 17.43 -16.47
C LEU A 312 6.55 16.80 -17.41
N SER A 313 7.36 17.64 -18.04
CA SER A 313 8.49 17.23 -18.86
C SER A 313 9.63 16.65 -18.03
N GLU A 314 10.55 15.90 -18.65
CA GLU A 314 11.73 15.35 -17.96
C GLU A 314 12.58 16.44 -17.28
N ASP A 315 12.69 17.61 -17.91
CA ASP A 315 13.41 18.77 -17.38
C ASP A 315 12.73 19.35 -16.11
N GLU A 316 11.39 19.38 -16.07
CA GLU A 316 10.61 19.84 -14.91
C GLU A 316 10.63 18.85 -13.75
N LEU A 317 10.83 17.56 -14.05
CA LEU A 317 10.99 16.50 -13.06
C LEU A 317 12.42 16.42 -12.51
N GLN A 318 13.38 17.12 -13.12
CA GLN A 318 14.76 17.09 -12.71
C GLN A 318 14.93 17.65 -11.28
N GLY A 319 15.38 16.79 -10.37
CA GLY A 319 15.59 17.14 -8.95
C GLY A 319 14.40 16.86 -8.04
N VAL A 320 13.25 16.43 -8.58
CA VAL A 320 12.14 15.92 -7.75
C VAL A 320 12.53 14.53 -7.24
N PRO A 321 12.56 14.31 -5.91
CA PRO A 321 12.92 13.01 -5.36
C PRO A 321 11.90 11.95 -5.75
N THR A 322 12.34 10.71 -5.96
CA THR A 322 11.48 9.58 -6.30
C THR A 322 11.52 8.50 -5.22
N VAL A 323 10.48 7.66 -5.20
CA VAL A 323 10.51 6.37 -4.51
C VAL A 323 11.59 5.45 -5.11
N CYS A 324 11.90 4.36 -4.42
CA CYS A 324 12.82 3.35 -4.96
C CYS A 324 12.27 2.69 -6.23
N GLY A 325 13.15 2.33 -7.16
CA GLY A 325 12.84 1.59 -8.38
C GLY A 325 12.95 0.07 -8.23
N SER A 326 13.46 -0.43 -7.11
CA SER A 326 13.57 -1.86 -6.82
C SER A 326 13.53 -2.16 -5.32
N LEU A 327 13.23 -3.42 -4.98
CA LEU A 327 13.29 -3.89 -3.59
C LEU A 327 14.71 -3.84 -3.05
N ARG A 328 15.72 -4.15 -3.88
CA ARG A 328 17.14 -4.02 -3.50
C ARG A 328 17.49 -2.60 -3.07
N GLU A 329 17.16 -1.61 -3.90
CA GLU A 329 17.40 -0.20 -3.58
C GLU A 329 16.70 0.20 -2.27
N ALA A 330 15.47 -0.27 -2.04
CA ALA A 330 14.75 0.02 -0.80
C ALA A 330 15.40 -0.61 0.43
N LEU A 331 15.94 -1.82 0.32
CA LEU A 331 16.67 -2.49 1.41
C LEU A 331 18.01 -1.80 1.70
N ASP A 332 18.74 -1.38 0.66
CA ASP A 332 19.97 -0.60 0.82
C ASP A 332 19.67 0.77 1.45
N ALA A 333 18.57 1.43 1.02
CA ALA A 333 18.11 2.68 1.62
C ALA A 333 17.73 2.49 3.10
N LEU A 334 17.00 1.42 3.42
CA LEU A 334 16.67 1.06 4.81
C LEU A 334 17.94 0.85 5.64
N ASP A 335 18.94 0.14 5.12
CA ASP A 335 20.21 -0.07 5.82
C ASP A 335 20.89 1.27 6.15
N SER A 336 20.93 2.17 5.16
CA SER A 336 21.60 3.48 5.27
C SER A 336 20.85 4.53 6.10
N ASP A 337 19.52 4.44 6.22
CA ASP A 337 18.65 5.46 6.83
C ASP A 337 17.69 4.86 7.87
N ARG A 338 18.21 4.00 8.75
CA ARG A 338 17.43 3.31 9.79
C ARG A 338 17.29 4.06 11.12
N ASP A 339 18.01 5.16 11.33
CA ASP A 339 18.12 5.78 12.66
C ASP A 339 16.81 6.37 13.18
N PHE A 340 15.94 6.85 12.29
CA PHE A 340 14.63 7.36 12.66
C PHE A 340 13.70 6.24 13.20
N LEU A 341 13.83 5.02 12.68
CA LEU A 341 13.06 3.85 13.12
C LEU A 341 13.48 3.37 14.51
N LYS A 342 14.77 3.53 14.84
CA LYS A 342 15.36 3.07 16.10
C LYS A 342 15.05 3.96 17.31
N GLN A 343 14.48 5.14 17.08
CA GLN A 343 14.10 6.04 18.17
C GLN A 343 13.12 5.36 19.12
N GLY A 344 13.33 5.49 20.43
CA GLY A 344 12.49 4.85 21.44
C GLY A 344 12.57 3.31 21.46
N ASN A 345 13.57 2.71 20.80
CA ASN A 345 13.70 1.26 20.62
C ASN A 345 12.41 0.64 20.01
N VAL A 346 11.79 1.38 19.08
CA VAL A 346 10.58 0.92 18.36
C VAL A 346 10.97 -0.18 17.39
N PHE A 347 11.92 0.10 16.51
CA PHE A 347 12.69 -0.90 15.78
C PHE A 347 14.07 -1.02 16.43
N ASN A 348 14.77 -2.11 16.17
CA ASN A 348 16.17 -2.27 16.54
C ASN A 348 16.98 -2.90 15.39
N ASP A 349 18.31 -2.85 15.48
CA ASP A 349 19.17 -3.35 14.41
C ASP A 349 18.97 -4.85 14.19
N ASN A 350 18.72 -5.63 15.24
CA ASN A 350 18.44 -7.06 15.12
C ASN A 350 17.19 -7.36 14.27
N LEU A 351 16.10 -6.63 14.48
CA LEU A 351 14.87 -6.70 13.67
C LEU A 351 15.18 -6.29 12.22
N ILE A 352 15.80 -5.13 12.03
CA ILE A 352 16.03 -4.55 10.71
C ILE A 352 16.98 -5.44 9.88
N ASP A 353 18.08 -5.92 10.46
CA ASP A 353 19.03 -6.80 9.80
C ASP A 353 18.39 -8.15 9.43
N ALA A 354 17.58 -8.72 10.33
CA ALA A 354 16.83 -9.94 10.03
C ALA A 354 15.81 -9.74 8.91
N TYR A 355 15.14 -8.57 8.88
CA TYR A 355 14.19 -8.21 7.83
C TYR A 355 14.90 -8.05 6.48
N ILE A 356 16.03 -7.33 6.43
CA ILE A 356 16.84 -7.15 5.23
C ILE A 356 17.33 -8.50 4.72
N SER A 357 17.87 -9.34 5.60
CA SER A 357 18.33 -10.69 5.21
C SER A 357 17.20 -11.51 4.60
N LEU A 358 16.02 -11.53 5.24
CA LEU A 358 14.85 -12.26 4.74
C LEU A 358 14.42 -11.77 3.35
N LYS A 359 14.39 -10.45 3.15
CA LYS A 359 13.97 -9.85 1.87
C LYS A 359 15.03 -9.95 0.78
N MET A 360 16.30 -10.03 1.14
CA MET A 360 17.36 -10.27 0.18
C MET A 360 17.28 -11.65 -0.47
N ASP A 361 16.77 -12.67 0.23
CA ASP A 361 16.52 -13.97 -0.38
C ASP A 361 15.48 -13.86 -1.52
N GLU A 362 14.40 -13.09 -1.33
CA GLU A 362 13.40 -12.83 -2.37
C GLU A 362 13.98 -12.04 -3.56
N VAL A 363 14.84 -11.05 -3.28
CA VAL A 363 15.53 -10.26 -4.32
C VAL A 363 16.45 -11.15 -5.16
N LEU A 364 17.30 -11.95 -4.52
CA LEU A 364 18.22 -12.84 -5.22
C LEU A 364 17.48 -13.92 -6.01
N GLN A 365 16.37 -14.44 -5.47
CA GLN A 365 15.52 -15.35 -6.21
C GLN A 365 14.99 -14.68 -7.48
N PHE A 366 14.46 -13.46 -7.41
CA PHE A 366 13.99 -12.74 -8.59
C PHE A 366 15.11 -12.42 -9.60
N GLU A 367 16.26 -11.90 -9.14
CA GLU A 367 17.36 -11.45 -10.00
C GLU A 367 18.11 -12.59 -10.69
N HIS A 368 18.14 -13.79 -10.10
CA HIS A 368 18.85 -14.94 -10.66
C HIS A 368 17.97 -15.83 -11.56
N HIS A 369 16.67 -15.57 -11.68
CA HIS A 369 15.78 -16.32 -12.58
C HIS A 369 15.63 -15.60 -13.92
N PRO A 370 15.98 -16.24 -15.05
CA PRO A 370 15.74 -15.66 -16.38
C PRO A 370 14.26 -15.33 -16.60
N HIS A 371 13.98 -14.14 -17.13
CA HIS A 371 12.61 -13.69 -17.33
C HIS A 371 12.11 -14.00 -18.76
N PRO A 372 10.84 -14.41 -18.97
CA PRO A 372 10.33 -14.73 -20.33
C PRO A 372 10.52 -13.62 -21.37
N VAL A 373 10.49 -12.35 -20.95
CA VAL A 373 10.75 -11.20 -21.84
C VAL A 373 12.18 -11.15 -22.35
N GLU A 374 13.15 -11.69 -21.61
CA GLU A 374 14.56 -11.74 -22.00
C GLU A 374 14.77 -12.72 -23.16
N PHE A 375 13.99 -13.80 -23.25
CA PHE A 375 14.02 -14.67 -24.42
C PHE A 375 13.54 -13.94 -25.68
N LYS A 376 12.51 -13.09 -25.57
CA LYS A 376 12.07 -12.25 -26.70
C LYS A 376 13.15 -11.25 -27.13
N MET A 377 13.92 -10.69 -26.19
CA MET A 377 14.92 -9.66 -26.48
C MET A 377 16.27 -10.24 -26.91
N TYR A 378 16.68 -11.38 -26.32
CA TYR A 378 18.07 -11.83 -26.32
C TYR A 378 18.27 -13.28 -26.75
N TYR A 379 17.23 -14.06 -27.09
CA TYR A 379 17.42 -15.47 -27.46
C TYR A 379 18.27 -15.66 -28.73
N SER A 380 18.28 -14.66 -29.62
CA SER A 380 18.96 -14.72 -30.91
C SER A 380 20.18 -13.80 -31.02
N VAL A 381 20.77 -13.41 -29.87
CA VAL A 381 22.01 -12.60 -29.86
C VAL A 381 23.18 -13.28 -30.57
#